data_AF-A0A7K2NRY8-F1
#
_entry.id   AF-A0A7K2NRY8-F1
#
_cell.length_a   1.000
_cell.length_b   1.000
_cell.length_c   1.000
_cell.angle_alpha   90.00
_cell.angle_beta   90.00
_cell.angle_gamma   90.00
#
_symmetry.space_group_name_H-M   'P 1'
#
loop_
_entity.id
_entity.type
_entity.pdbx_description
1 polymer ?
#
loop_
_entity_poly.entity_id
_entity_poly.type
_entity_poly.pdbx_seq_one_letter_code
_entity_poly.pdbx_strand_id
1 'polypeptide(L)'
;MTAHRTPLSELEQAMPFEQRHIGPDHEARAKMLAQVGYGSLDELTAAAVPDVIKNADALDLPGARSEAEVLAELRSLADRNQVLDSMIGLGYYGTFTPPVILRNVMENPSWYTAYTPYQPEISQGRLEALLNFQTMVAELTGLPTSGASLLDEGTAAAEAMALSRRMGKNKKGLFLVDADALPQTVAVIRTRAEPTGVEVVVADLSEGIPAEVAEREINGVLIQYPGASGAVRDIKPVIDRAHELGALVTVAADLLALTLLTSPGELGADIAVGTTQRFGVPMGFGGPHAGYMAVHEKFARSLPGRLVGVSVDA
;
A
#
# COMPACT_ATOMS: atom_id res chain seq x y z
N MET A 1 2.56 -55.72 28.07
CA MET A 1 2.65 -54.90 26.84
C MET A 1 1.32 -54.20 26.66
N THR A 2 1.17 -53.02 27.26
CA THR A 2 -0.02 -52.19 27.12
C THR A 2 0.01 -51.54 25.74
N ALA A 3 -0.99 -51.87 24.92
CA ALA A 3 -1.22 -51.25 23.63
C ALA A 3 -1.23 -49.73 23.79
N HIS A 4 -0.48 -49.02 22.94
CA HIS A 4 -0.61 -47.58 22.75
C HIS A 4 -2.07 -47.28 22.40
N ARG A 5 -2.85 -46.84 23.39
CA ARG A 5 -4.20 -46.36 23.17
C ARG A 5 -4.09 -44.93 22.68
N THR A 6 -4.49 -44.71 21.43
CA THR A 6 -4.75 -43.39 20.86
C THR A 6 -5.65 -42.62 21.83
N PRO A 7 -5.18 -41.52 22.43
CA PRO A 7 -6.00 -40.74 23.35
C PRO A 7 -7.24 -40.20 22.63
N LEU A 8 -8.34 -40.03 23.36
CA LEU A 8 -9.60 -39.50 22.80
C LEU A 8 -9.38 -38.17 22.08
N SER A 9 -8.43 -37.35 22.56
CA SER A 9 -8.03 -36.09 21.92
C SER A 9 -7.45 -36.27 20.51
N GLU A 10 -6.77 -37.38 20.20
CA GLU A 10 -6.32 -37.71 18.84
C GLU A 10 -7.46 -38.26 17.97
N LEU A 11 -8.48 -38.87 18.57
CA LEU A 11 -9.66 -39.39 17.86
C LEU A 11 -10.72 -38.31 17.59
N GLU A 12 -10.76 -37.27 18.43
CA GLU A 12 -11.64 -36.10 18.31
C GLU A 12 -11.06 -35.00 17.42
N GLN A 13 -9.79 -35.13 16.99
CA GLN A 13 -9.18 -34.17 16.08
C GLN A 13 -9.95 -34.12 14.76
N ALA A 14 -10.45 -32.92 14.46
CA ALA A 14 -10.94 -32.58 13.13
C ALA A 14 -9.83 -32.83 12.09
N MET A 15 -10.23 -33.05 10.83
CA MET A 15 -9.32 -33.15 9.69
C MET A 15 -8.17 -32.12 9.81
N PRO A 16 -6.90 -32.55 9.80
CA PRO A 16 -5.76 -31.65 9.92
C PRO A 16 -5.79 -30.56 8.84
N PHE A 17 -5.32 -29.35 9.18
CA PHE A 17 -5.37 -28.20 8.26
C PHE A 17 -4.66 -28.48 6.94
N GLU A 18 -3.56 -29.24 6.95
CA GLU A 18 -2.85 -29.62 5.72
C GLU A 18 -3.71 -30.41 4.74
N GLN A 19 -4.70 -31.18 5.22
CA GLN A 19 -5.64 -31.90 4.34
C GLN A 19 -6.74 -31.00 3.76
N ARG A 20 -6.97 -29.82 4.36
CA ARG A 20 -7.83 -28.77 3.79
C ARG A 20 -7.06 -27.88 2.82
N HIS A 21 -5.79 -27.63 3.13
CA HIS A 21 -4.93 -26.73 2.37
C HIS A 21 -4.32 -27.39 1.11
N ILE A 22 -3.87 -28.63 1.22
CA ILE A 22 -3.25 -29.38 0.12
C ILE A 22 -4.35 -30.09 -0.66
N GLY A 23 -4.59 -29.65 -1.90
CA GLY A 23 -5.64 -30.21 -2.75
C GLY A 23 -5.46 -31.70 -3.12
N PRO A 24 -4.28 -32.12 -3.62
CA PRO A 24 -4.06 -33.52 -4.00
C PRO A 24 -3.99 -34.46 -2.79
N ASP A 25 -4.92 -35.41 -2.73
CA ASP A 25 -4.90 -36.50 -1.77
C ASP A 25 -3.85 -37.57 -2.12
N HIS A 26 -3.82 -38.66 -1.34
CA HIS A 26 -2.87 -39.75 -1.54
C HIS A 26 -3.01 -40.42 -2.93
N GLU A 27 -4.24 -40.63 -3.42
CA GLU A 27 -4.48 -41.31 -4.69
C GLU A 27 -4.12 -40.41 -5.87
N ALA A 28 -4.53 -39.14 -5.83
CA ALA A 28 -4.16 -38.13 -6.82
C ALA A 28 -2.64 -37.98 -6.88
N ARG A 29 -1.97 -37.89 -5.73
CA ARG A 29 -0.51 -37.80 -5.65
C ARG A 29 0.18 -39.03 -6.26
N ALA A 30 -0.29 -40.24 -5.97
CA ALA A 30 0.26 -41.46 -6.56
C ALA A 30 0.12 -41.47 -8.08
N LYS A 31 -1.03 -41.05 -8.63
CA LYS A 31 -1.25 -40.92 -10.07
C LYS A 31 -0.32 -39.87 -10.70
N MET A 32 -0.18 -38.71 -10.06
CA MET A 32 0.70 -37.64 -10.53
C MET A 32 2.17 -38.09 -10.55
N LEU A 33 2.63 -38.75 -9.48
CA LEU A 33 3.99 -39.29 -9.38
C LEU A 33 4.28 -40.33 -10.48
N ALA A 34 3.35 -41.27 -10.69
CA ALA A 34 3.48 -42.25 -11.77
C ALA A 34 3.56 -41.58 -13.15
N GLN A 35 2.79 -40.51 -13.40
CA GLN A 35 2.80 -39.76 -14.66
C GLN A 35 4.15 -39.08 -14.92
N VAL A 36 4.83 -38.60 -13.87
CA VAL A 36 6.16 -37.98 -13.98
C VAL A 36 7.32 -38.97 -13.79
N GLY A 37 7.04 -40.26 -13.61
CA GLY A 37 8.04 -41.33 -13.57
C GLY A 37 8.73 -41.55 -12.23
N TYR A 38 8.15 -41.08 -11.12
CA TYR A 38 8.71 -41.25 -9.77
C TYR A 38 7.81 -42.12 -8.89
N GLY A 39 8.40 -42.88 -7.96
CA GLY A 39 7.69 -43.75 -7.03
C GLY A 39 7.27 -43.07 -5.73
N SER A 40 7.85 -41.92 -5.39
CA SER A 40 7.57 -41.17 -4.16
C SER A 40 7.86 -39.67 -4.31
N LEU A 41 7.35 -38.87 -3.37
CA LEU A 41 7.74 -37.46 -3.28
C LEU A 41 9.24 -37.31 -2.96
N ASP A 42 9.80 -38.16 -2.09
CA ASP A 42 11.21 -38.08 -1.72
C ASP A 42 12.13 -38.27 -2.94
N GLU A 43 11.78 -39.21 -3.82
CA GLU A 43 12.51 -39.46 -5.08
C GLU A 43 12.41 -38.25 -6.03
N LEU A 44 11.19 -37.72 -6.22
CA LEU A 44 10.98 -36.51 -7.03
C LEU A 44 11.75 -35.30 -6.46
N THR A 45 11.74 -35.12 -5.15
CA THR A 45 12.46 -34.03 -4.47
C THR A 45 13.97 -34.20 -4.62
N ALA A 46 14.51 -35.42 -4.47
CA ALA A 46 15.94 -35.68 -4.67
C ALA A 46 16.40 -35.41 -6.11
N ALA A 47 15.53 -35.65 -7.11
CA ALA A 47 15.83 -35.32 -8.50
C ALA A 47 15.72 -33.82 -8.80
N ALA A 48 14.81 -33.10 -8.12
CA ALA A 48 14.52 -31.69 -8.39
C ALA A 48 15.40 -30.71 -7.62
N VAL A 49 15.79 -31.02 -6.37
CA VAL A 49 16.52 -30.12 -5.48
C VAL A 49 17.97 -30.60 -5.33
N PRO A 50 18.98 -29.81 -5.74
CA PRO A 50 20.37 -30.20 -5.59
C PRO A 50 20.78 -30.41 -4.12
N ASP A 51 21.49 -31.50 -3.83
CA ASP A 51 21.91 -31.87 -2.47
C ASP A 51 22.72 -30.77 -1.77
N VAL A 52 23.51 -30.00 -2.53
CA VAL A 52 24.36 -28.92 -2.00
C VAL A 52 23.59 -27.78 -1.32
N ILE A 53 22.29 -27.63 -1.62
CA ILE A 53 21.41 -26.62 -1.00
C ILE A 53 20.24 -27.26 -0.23
N LYS A 54 20.13 -28.58 -0.24
CA LYS A 54 19.04 -29.29 0.43
C LYS A 54 19.28 -29.28 1.94
N ASN A 55 18.31 -28.76 2.69
CA ASN A 55 18.26 -28.96 4.13
C ASN A 55 17.49 -30.26 4.42
N ALA A 56 18.16 -31.23 5.06
CA ALA A 56 17.57 -32.52 5.41
C ALA A 56 17.06 -32.56 6.86
N ASP A 57 17.36 -31.53 7.66
CA ASP A 57 16.91 -31.45 9.04
C ASP A 57 15.42 -31.07 9.08
N ALA A 58 14.69 -31.67 10.01
CA ALA A 58 13.34 -31.23 10.31
C ALA A 58 13.39 -29.78 10.79
N LEU A 59 12.43 -28.96 10.34
CA LEU A 59 12.30 -27.60 10.85
C LEU A 59 12.01 -27.65 12.36
N ASP A 60 12.78 -26.89 13.14
CA ASP A 60 12.57 -26.73 14.58
C ASP A 60 11.36 -25.81 14.83
N LEU A 61 10.17 -26.40 14.73
CA LEU A 61 8.88 -25.72 14.90
C LEU A 61 8.05 -26.44 15.96
N PRO A 62 7.17 -25.70 16.68
CA PRO A 62 6.16 -26.33 17.52
C PRO A 62 5.31 -27.31 16.72
N GLY A 63 4.75 -28.31 17.41
CA GLY A 63 3.79 -29.23 16.81
C GLY A 63 2.61 -28.50 16.16
N ALA A 64 2.09 -29.06 15.08
CA ALA A 64 0.93 -28.52 14.39
C ALA A 64 -0.28 -28.42 15.34
N ARG A 65 -1.08 -27.37 15.17
CA ARG A 65 -2.29 -27.11 15.94
C ARG A 65 -3.51 -27.16 15.02
N SER A 66 -4.65 -27.55 15.55
CA SER A 66 -5.92 -27.48 14.83
C SER A 66 -6.36 -26.03 14.57
N GLU A 67 -7.25 -25.83 13.59
CA GLU A 67 -7.81 -24.50 13.26
C GLU A 67 -8.45 -23.83 14.50
N ALA A 68 -9.19 -24.59 15.30
CA ALA A 68 -9.86 -24.10 16.50
C ALA A 68 -8.86 -23.65 17.58
N GLU A 69 -7.78 -24.42 17.78
CA GLU A 69 -6.72 -24.08 18.73
C GLU A 69 -5.96 -22.82 18.30
N VAL A 70 -5.73 -22.64 16.99
CA VAL A 70 -5.09 -21.44 16.45
C VAL A 70 -5.98 -20.21 16.64
N LEU A 71 -7.29 -20.31 16.36
CA LEU A 71 -8.22 -19.20 16.58
C LEU A 71 -8.30 -18.80 18.07
N ALA A 72 -8.34 -19.78 18.98
CA ALA A 72 -8.35 -19.52 20.42
C ALA A 72 -7.06 -18.84 20.90
N GLU A 73 -5.90 -19.29 20.42
CA GLU A 73 -4.62 -18.63 20.70
C GLU A 73 -4.58 -17.20 20.16
N LEU A 74 -4.92 -17.01 18.88
CA LEU A 74 -4.91 -15.68 18.26
C LEU A 74 -5.86 -14.73 19.00
N ARG A 75 -7.01 -15.22 19.48
CA ARG A 75 -7.92 -14.44 20.32
C ARG A 75 -7.27 -14.04 21.64
N SER A 76 -6.63 -14.98 22.34
CA SER A 76 -5.90 -14.69 23.58
C SER A 76 -4.79 -13.66 23.37
N LEU A 77 -4.05 -13.74 22.26
CA LEU A 77 -3.02 -12.76 21.93
C LEU A 77 -3.62 -11.39 21.62
N ALA A 78 -4.74 -11.34 20.88
CA ALA A 78 -5.46 -10.12 20.53
C ALA A 78 -6.08 -9.44 21.74
N ASP A 79 -6.57 -10.19 22.73
CA ASP A 79 -7.15 -9.68 23.98
C ASP A 79 -6.13 -8.93 24.86
N ARG A 80 -4.82 -9.04 24.56
CA ARG A 80 -3.77 -8.24 25.21
C ARG A 80 -3.69 -6.82 24.66
N ASN A 81 -4.27 -6.56 23.49
CA ASN A 81 -4.30 -5.21 22.92
C ASN A 81 -5.33 -4.35 23.65
N GLN A 82 -5.01 -3.07 23.82
CA GLN A 82 -5.95 -2.08 24.33
C GLN A 82 -6.46 -1.22 23.17
N VAL A 83 -7.78 -1.21 22.97
CA VAL A 83 -8.42 -0.38 21.95
C VAL A 83 -8.83 0.93 22.61
N LEU A 84 -8.21 2.03 22.17
CA LEU A 84 -8.44 3.38 22.68
C LEU A 84 -8.99 4.29 21.58
N ASP A 85 -9.62 5.38 21.97
CA ASP A 85 -9.98 6.48 21.07
C ASP A 85 -8.73 7.29 20.72
N SER A 86 -7.97 6.80 19.74
CA SER A 86 -6.72 7.41 19.30
C SER A 86 -6.95 8.71 18.52
N MET A 87 -6.73 9.85 19.17
CA MET A 87 -6.74 11.19 18.56
C MET A 87 -5.32 11.66 18.14
N ILE A 88 -4.43 10.71 17.84
CA ILE A 88 -3.03 10.99 17.45
C ILE A 88 -2.97 11.68 16.09
N GLY A 89 -3.86 11.30 15.16
CA GLY A 89 -3.85 11.79 13.79
C GLY A 89 -2.63 11.26 13.02
N LEU A 90 -1.84 12.17 12.46
CA LEU A 90 -0.62 11.85 11.69
C LEU A 90 -0.88 10.86 10.55
N GLY A 91 -1.94 11.07 9.77
CA GLY A 91 -2.28 10.26 8.60
C GLY A 91 -3.14 9.02 8.89
N TYR A 92 -3.43 8.72 10.16
CA TYR A 92 -4.31 7.62 10.56
C TYR A 92 -5.44 8.14 11.43
N TYR A 93 -6.67 7.86 11.01
CA TYR A 93 -7.86 8.39 11.66
C TYR A 93 -8.88 7.27 11.89
N GLY A 94 -9.52 7.29 13.05
CA GLY A 94 -10.70 6.47 13.30
C GLY A 94 -11.74 6.68 12.20
N THR A 95 -12.29 5.60 11.67
CA THR A 95 -13.30 5.64 10.61
C THR A 95 -14.31 4.53 10.81
N PHE A 96 -15.50 4.71 10.23
CA PHE A 96 -16.54 3.70 10.20
C PHE A 96 -16.45 2.92 8.89
N THR A 97 -16.05 1.65 8.96
CA THR A 97 -16.17 0.73 7.82
C THR A 97 -17.63 0.34 7.66
N PRO A 98 -18.32 0.71 6.56
CA PRO A 98 -19.71 0.34 6.37
C PRO A 98 -19.87 -1.19 6.42
N PRO A 99 -20.77 -1.74 7.26
CA PRO A 99 -20.89 -3.19 7.45
C PRO A 99 -21.18 -3.96 6.15
N VAL A 100 -21.86 -3.32 5.20
CA VAL A 100 -22.12 -3.89 3.87
C VAL A 100 -20.83 -4.08 3.06
N ILE A 101 -19.84 -3.18 3.19
CA ILE A 101 -18.54 -3.29 2.52
C ILE A 101 -17.67 -4.31 3.26
N LEU A 102 -17.63 -4.27 4.60
CA LEU A 102 -16.90 -5.24 5.41
C LEU A 102 -17.32 -6.67 5.04
N ARG A 103 -18.63 -6.96 5.11
CA ARG A 103 -19.16 -8.30 4.89
C ARG A 103 -19.07 -8.76 3.43
N ASN A 104 -19.43 -7.90 2.48
CA ASN A 104 -19.61 -8.34 1.08
C ASN A 104 -18.39 -8.11 0.19
N VAL A 105 -17.37 -7.38 0.66
CA VAL A 105 -16.11 -7.14 -0.05
C VAL A 105 -14.93 -7.66 0.75
N MET A 106 -14.67 -7.12 1.95
CA MET A 106 -13.45 -7.47 2.71
C MET A 106 -13.44 -8.92 3.21
N GLU A 107 -14.59 -9.43 3.67
CA GLU A 107 -14.76 -10.80 4.17
C GLU A 107 -15.25 -11.78 3.09
N ASN A 108 -15.29 -11.36 1.83
CA ASN A 108 -15.80 -12.15 0.72
C ASN A 108 -14.66 -12.70 -0.17
N PRO A 109 -14.42 -14.02 -0.22
CA PRO A 109 -13.31 -14.60 -0.98
C PRO A 109 -13.40 -14.31 -2.49
N SER A 110 -14.59 -14.08 -3.04
CA SER A 110 -14.74 -13.70 -4.45
C SER A 110 -14.07 -12.37 -4.80
N TRP A 111 -13.78 -11.52 -3.81
CA TRP A 111 -13.08 -10.25 -3.98
C TRP A 111 -11.59 -10.34 -3.68
N TYR A 112 -11.17 -11.08 -2.65
CA TYR A 112 -9.77 -11.08 -2.19
C TYR A 112 -8.91 -12.24 -2.70
N THR A 113 -9.49 -13.28 -3.33
CA THR A 113 -8.70 -14.44 -3.81
C THR A 113 -8.11 -14.23 -5.21
N ALA A 114 -8.73 -13.39 -6.03
CA ALA A 114 -8.20 -13.06 -7.35
C ALA A 114 -6.98 -12.13 -7.23
N TYR A 115 -6.09 -12.17 -8.23
CA TYR A 115 -4.90 -11.33 -8.27
C TYR A 115 -5.03 -10.21 -9.32
N THR A 116 -3.88 -9.65 -9.72
CA THR A 116 -3.78 -8.58 -10.73
C THR A 116 -4.63 -8.91 -11.96
N PRO A 117 -5.45 -7.96 -12.47
CA PRO A 117 -6.35 -8.18 -13.60
C PRO A 117 -5.62 -8.23 -14.95
N TYR A 118 -4.71 -9.19 -15.13
CA TYR A 118 -4.01 -9.43 -16.40
C TYR A 118 -4.92 -9.96 -17.51
N GLN A 119 -6.04 -10.57 -17.15
CA GLN A 119 -7.05 -11.09 -18.09
C GLN A 119 -8.31 -10.23 -17.96
N PRO A 120 -8.39 -9.10 -18.70
CA PRO A 120 -9.42 -8.09 -18.48
C PRO A 120 -10.84 -8.60 -18.67
N GLU A 121 -11.08 -9.52 -19.61
CA GLU A 121 -12.39 -10.08 -19.97
C GLU A 121 -13.07 -10.79 -18.80
N ILE A 122 -12.28 -11.37 -17.90
CA ILE A 122 -12.75 -12.05 -16.68
C ILE A 122 -12.47 -11.25 -15.40
N SER A 123 -12.20 -9.96 -15.56
CA SER A 123 -11.75 -9.08 -14.46
C SER A 123 -12.45 -7.72 -14.41
N GLN A 124 -13.46 -7.51 -15.24
CA GLN A 124 -14.13 -6.21 -15.39
C GLN A 124 -14.66 -5.64 -14.06
N GLY A 125 -15.24 -6.46 -13.18
CA GLY A 125 -15.80 -5.96 -11.91
C GLY A 125 -14.78 -5.23 -11.02
N ARG A 126 -13.56 -5.76 -10.86
CA ARG A 126 -12.51 -5.08 -10.08
C ARG A 126 -11.80 -3.97 -10.87
N LEU A 127 -11.74 -4.07 -12.19
CA LEU A 127 -11.24 -2.99 -13.05
C LEU A 127 -12.14 -1.75 -12.94
N GLU A 128 -13.46 -1.93 -12.94
CA GLU A 128 -14.42 -0.85 -12.73
C GLU A 128 -14.31 -0.24 -11.33
N ALA A 129 -14.19 -1.07 -10.28
CA ALA A 129 -13.98 -0.57 -8.91
C ALA A 129 -12.68 0.27 -8.79
N LEU A 130 -11.60 -0.13 -9.46
CA LEU A 130 -10.35 0.63 -9.52
C LEU A 130 -10.50 1.90 -10.37
N LEU A 131 -11.30 1.89 -11.43
CA LEU A 131 -11.62 3.10 -12.18
C LEU A 131 -12.41 4.09 -11.31
N ASN A 132 -13.38 3.62 -10.52
CA ASN A 132 -14.11 4.44 -9.55
C ASN A 132 -13.17 5.05 -8.50
N PHE A 133 -12.19 4.28 -8.02
CA PHE A 133 -11.13 4.80 -7.15
C PHE A 133 -10.35 5.94 -7.82
N GLN A 134 -9.91 5.74 -9.07
CA GLN A 134 -9.18 6.77 -9.82
C GLN A 134 -10.00 8.04 -10.03
N THR A 135 -11.27 7.90 -10.39
CA THR A 135 -12.20 9.01 -10.58
C THR A 135 -12.40 9.78 -9.27
N MET A 136 -12.69 9.09 -8.18
CA MET A 136 -12.85 9.71 -6.85
C MET A 136 -11.61 10.51 -6.44
N VAL A 137 -10.42 9.94 -6.59
CA VAL A 137 -9.16 10.64 -6.28
C VAL A 137 -8.98 11.85 -7.21
N ALA A 138 -9.20 11.68 -8.52
CA ALA A 138 -9.06 12.76 -9.50
C ALA A 138 -9.99 13.94 -9.20
N GLU A 139 -11.25 13.68 -8.90
CA GLU A 139 -12.25 14.69 -8.57
C GLU A 139 -11.91 15.44 -7.29
N LEU A 140 -11.62 14.73 -6.19
CA LEU A 140 -11.30 15.35 -4.91
C LEU A 140 -9.99 16.13 -4.93
N THR A 141 -9.00 15.65 -5.69
CA THR A 141 -7.69 16.33 -5.79
C THR A 141 -7.68 17.45 -6.84
N GLY A 142 -8.69 17.54 -7.70
CA GLY A 142 -8.71 18.48 -8.82
C GLY A 142 -7.67 18.17 -9.91
N LEU A 143 -7.10 16.96 -9.94
CA LEU A 143 -6.08 16.54 -10.90
C LEU A 143 -6.62 15.45 -11.85
N PRO A 144 -6.38 15.56 -13.16
CA PRO A 144 -7.13 14.78 -14.16
C PRO A 144 -6.75 13.30 -14.24
N THR A 145 -5.65 12.85 -13.64
CA THR A 145 -5.22 11.44 -13.74
C THR A 145 -4.70 10.92 -12.41
N SER A 146 -5.35 9.88 -11.88
CA SER A 146 -4.90 9.13 -10.71
C SER A 146 -4.50 7.71 -11.09
N GLY A 147 -3.47 7.16 -10.45
CA GLY A 147 -3.16 5.73 -10.52
C GLY A 147 -4.15 4.86 -9.72
N ALA A 148 -4.06 3.54 -9.89
CA ALA A 148 -4.83 2.53 -9.19
C ALA A 148 -4.14 2.07 -7.89
N SER A 149 -3.81 3.05 -7.04
CA SER A 149 -3.11 2.95 -5.75
C SER A 149 -1.58 2.80 -5.75
N LEU A 150 -1.00 3.16 -4.61
CA LEU A 150 0.36 2.89 -4.15
C LEU A 150 0.29 2.26 -2.74
N LEU A 151 1.45 1.99 -2.12
CA LEU A 151 1.53 1.21 -0.89
C LEU A 151 1.03 1.98 0.35
N ASP A 152 1.43 3.24 0.51
CA ASP A 152 1.06 4.13 1.61
C ASP A 152 1.36 5.59 1.23
N GLU A 153 1.03 6.55 2.10
CA GLU A 153 1.29 7.97 1.86
C GLU A 153 2.79 8.31 1.73
N GLY A 154 3.63 7.76 2.61
CA GLY A 154 5.06 8.09 2.63
C GLY A 154 5.78 7.63 1.37
N THR A 155 5.46 6.42 0.90
CA THR A 155 5.97 5.87 -0.35
C THR A 155 5.39 6.60 -1.56
N ALA A 156 4.11 7.01 -1.54
CA ALA A 156 3.53 7.85 -2.58
C ALA A 156 4.25 9.21 -2.70
N ALA A 157 4.56 9.85 -1.58
CA ALA A 157 5.32 11.10 -1.56
C ALA A 157 6.77 10.92 -2.04
N ALA A 158 7.41 9.78 -1.74
CA ALA A 158 8.73 9.47 -2.29
C ALA A 158 8.69 9.18 -3.80
N GLU A 159 7.63 8.56 -4.32
CA GLU A 159 7.42 8.43 -5.77
C GLU A 159 7.19 9.79 -6.43
N ALA A 160 6.51 10.73 -5.75
CA ALA A 160 6.39 12.11 -6.19
C ALA A 160 7.75 12.81 -6.30
N MET A 161 8.64 12.63 -5.32
CA MET A 161 10.03 13.11 -5.41
C MET A 161 10.74 12.53 -6.64
N ALA A 162 10.60 11.22 -6.90
CA ALA A 162 11.20 10.57 -8.06
C ALA A 162 10.61 11.10 -9.39
N LEU A 163 9.30 11.36 -9.45
CA LEU A 163 8.63 11.97 -10.59
C LEU A 163 9.15 13.39 -10.82
N SER A 164 9.19 14.22 -9.77
CA SER A 164 9.68 15.60 -9.82
C SER A 164 11.10 15.66 -10.37
N ARG A 165 11.99 14.76 -9.92
CA ARG A 165 13.35 14.67 -10.44
C ARG A 165 13.42 14.29 -11.91
N ARG A 166 12.54 13.40 -12.38
CA ARG A 166 12.53 12.89 -13.76
C ARG A 166 11.96 13.91 -14.75
N MET A 167 10.87 14.57 -14.35
CA MET A 167 10.03 15.40 -15.22
C MET A 167 10.25 16.90 -15.03
N GLY A 168 10.76 17.33 -13.87
CA GLY A 168 11.04 18.73 -13.56
C GLY A 168 12.21 19.31 -14.36
N LYS A 169 12.30 20.65 -14.38
CA LYS A 169 13.38 21.37 -15.08
C LYS A 169 14.74 21.15 -14.40
N ASN A 170 14.77 21.19 -13.07
CA ASN A 170 15.99 21.16 -12.27
C ASN A 170 16.32 19.74 -11.78
N LYS A 171 16.69 18.81 -12.68
CA LYS A 171 16.83 17.37 -12.35
C LYS A 171 17.90 17.02 -11.28
N LYS A 172 18.79 17.95 -10.97
CA LYS A 172 19.84 17.82 -9.95
C LYS A 172 19.59 18.67 -8.71
N GLY A 173 18.49 19.43 -8.68
CA GLY A 173 18.11 20.24 -7.54
C GLY A 173 17.72 19.40 -6.32
N LEU A 174 17.69 20.06 -5.17
CA LEU A 174 17.19 19.49 -3.92
C LEU A 174 15.67 19.27 -3.98
N PHE A 175 15.17 18.34 -3.17
CA PHE A 175 13.74 18.18 -2.91
C PHE A 175 13.40 18.86 -1.58
N LEU A 176 12.56 19.88 -1.64
CA LEU A 176 12.15 20.67 -0.47
C LEU A 176 10.90 20.04 0.14
N VAL A 177 10.89 19.86 1.46
CA VAL A 177 9.76 19.30 2.20
C VAL A 177 9.35 20.30 3.28
N ASP A 178 8.06 20.57 3.37
CA ASP A 178 7.49 21.37 4.44
C ASP A 178 7.76 20.75 5.82
N ALA A 179 8.17 21.57 6.78
CA ALA A 179 8.37 21.15 8.17
C ALA A 179 7.08 20.65 8.84
N ASP A 180 5.91 21.06 8.34
CA ASP A 180 4.61 20.59 8.81
C ASP A 180 4.12 19.30 8.09
N ALA A 181 5.00 18.62 7.33
CA ALA A 181 4.70 17.31 6.78
C ALA A 181 4.71 16.20 7.84
N LEU A 182 4.00 15.10 7.57
CA LEU A 182 3.96 13.98 8.52
C LEU A 182 5.37 13.41 8.78
N PRO A 183 5.79 13.19 10.04
CA PRO A 183 7.16 12.78 10.35
C PRO A 183 7.60 11.50 9.63
N GLN A 184 6.70 10.51 9.52
CA GLN A 184 6.97 9.27 8.80
C GLN A 184 7.10 9.46 7.28
N THR A 185 6.36 10.41 6.69
CA THR A 185 6.48 10.78 5.28
C THR A 185 7.85 11.38 5.00
N VAL A 186 8.31 12.30 5.86
CA VAL A 186 9.67 12.88 5.78
C VAL A 186 10.75 11.79 5.89
N ALA A 187 10.58 10.85 6.82
CA ALA A 187 11.53 9.75 7.02
C ALA A 187 11.63 8.87 5.76
N VAL A 188 10.50 8.45 5.17
CA VAL A 188 10.49 7.62 3.96
C VAL A 188 11.12 8.37 2.77
N ILE A 189 10.82 9.65 2.59
CA ILE A 189 11.43 10.48 1.54
C ILE A 189 12.95 10.52 1.69
N ARG A 190 13.46 10.79 2.90
CA ARG A 190 14.91 10.79 3.18
C ARG A 190 15.55 9.45 2.86
N THR A 191 14.95 8.34 3.31
CA THR A 191 15.46 7.00 3.02
C THR A 191 15.48 6.70 1.52
N ARG A 192 14.48 7.13 0.76
CA ARG A 192 14.42 6.94 -0.70
C ARG A 192 15.38 7.86 -1.46
N ALA A 193 15.69 9.02 -0.88
CA ALA A 193 16.62 9.99 -1.43
C ALA A 193 18.09 9.52 -1.33
N GLU A 194 18.46 8.87 -0.22
CA GLU A 194 19.83 8.43 0.08
C GLU A 194 20.49 7.62 -1.05
N PRO A 195 19.94 6.48 -1.53
CA PRO A 195 20.59 5.70 -2.58
C PRO A 195 20.59 6.39 -3.95
N THR A 196 19.76 7.43 -4.14
CA THR A 196 19.67 8.16 -5.41
C THR A 196 20.46 9.48 -5.39
N GLY A 197 21.02 9.86 -4.24
CA GLY A 197 21.76 11.11 -4.05
C GLY A 197 20.91 12.38 -4.21
N VAL A 198 19.60 12.32 -3.94
CA VAL A 198 18.78 13.54 -3.85
C VAL A 198 19.03 14.19 -2.50
N GLU A 199 19.35 15.47 -2.48
CA GLU A 199 19.37 16.22 -1.23
C GLU A 199 17.94 16.56 -0.81
N VAL A 200 17.58 16.29 0.44
CA VAL A 200 16.27 16.62 1.01
C VAL A 200 16.46 17.71 2.05
N VAL A 201 15.84 18.87 1.84
CA VAL A 201 15.80 19.97 2.79
C VAL A 201 14.42 20.03 3.41
N VAL A 202 14.35 20.10 4.74
CA VAL A 202 13.11 20.35 5.47
C VAL A 202 13.15 21.79 5.97
N ALA A 203 12.13 22.57 5.65
CA ALA A 203 12.04 23.96 6.07
C ALA A 203 10.58 24.35 6.36
N ASP A 204 10.39 25.32 7.26
CA ASP A 204 9.08 25.91 7.51
C ASP A 204 8.65 26.75 6.31
N LEU A 205 7.54 26.37 5.68
CA LEU A 205 6.97 27.06 4.52
C LEU A 205 5.74 27.90 4.87
N SER A 206 5.47 28.12 6.16
CA SER A 206 4.34 28.94 6.64
C SER A 206 4.35 30.36 6.07
N GLU A 207 5.53 30.97 5.96
CA GLU A 207 5.75 32.32 5.43
C GLU A 207 6.37 32.32 4.01
N GLY A 208 6.30 31.19 3.29
CA GLY A 208 6.91 31.01 1.98
C GLY A 208 8.20 30.20 1.96
N ILE A 209 8.82 30.08 0.78
CA ILE A 209 10.11 29.39 0.64
C ILE A 209 11.24 30.29 1.18
N PRO A 210 12.04 29.85 2.16
CA PRO A 210 13.13 30.65 2.70
C PRO A 210 14.14 31.09 1.62
N ALA A 211 14.64 32.32 1.75
CA ALA A 211 15.50 32.93 0.73
C ALA A 211 16.77 32.11 0.45
N GLU A 212 17.40 31.60 1.50
CA GLU A 212 18.60 30.76 1.42
C GLU A 212 18.36 29.41 0.72
N VAL A 213 17.12 28.91 0.72
CA VAL A 213 16.72 27.71 -0.03
C VAL A 213 16.38 28.08 -1.47
N ALA A 214 15.70 29.22 -1.67
CA ALA A 214 15.30 29.70 -2.99
C ALA A 214 16.48 30.10 -3.90
N GLU A 215 17.65 30.40 -3.33
CA GLU A 215 18.90 30.63 -4.07
C GLU A 215 19.50 29.34 -4.68
N ARG A 216 18.98 28.18 -4.29
CA ARG A 216 19.45 26.85 -4.73
C ARG A 216 18.54 26.30 -5.82
N GLU A 217 19.06 25.37 -6.63
CA GLU A 217 18.21 24.63 -7.56
C GLU A 217 17.28 23.69 -6.77
N ILE A 218 15.96 23.87 -6.94
CA ILE A 218 14.92 23.02 -6.34
C ILE A 218 14.28 22.19 -7.46
N ASN A 219 14.25 20.86 -7.29
CA ASN A 219 13.64 19.96 -8.27
C ASN A 219 12.13 19.75 -8.01
N GLY A 220 11.71 19.86 -6.76
CA GLY A 220 10.34 19.70 -6.33
C GLY A 220 10.13 20.13 -4.89
N VAL A 221 8.87 20.42 -4.56
CA VAL A 221 8.42 20.84 -3.23
C VAL A 221 7.28 19.93 -2.78
N LEU A 222 7.34 19.39 -1.56
CA LEU A 222 6.23 18.70 -0.90
C LEU A 222 5.61 19.60 0.16
N ILE A 223 4.31 19.83 0.09
CA ILE A 223 3.51 20.56 1.09
C ILE A 223 2.43 19.63 1.63
N GLN A 224 2.22 19.58 2.94
CA GLN A 224 1.14 18.82 3.56
C GLN A 224 -0.11 19.69 3.74
N TYR A 225 -1.28 19.16 3.40
CA TYR A 225 -2.54 19.92 3.35
C TYR A 225 -3.77 19.09 3.76
N PRO A 226 -4.30 19.23 4.99
CA PRO A 226 -3.78 20.02 6.11
C PRO A 226 -2.44 19.49 6.66
N GLY A 227 -1.68 20.34 7.34
CA GLY A 227 -0.40 19.95 7.93
C GLY A 227 -0.52 19.02 9.13
N ALA A 228 0.60 18.47 9.59
CA ALA A 228 0.71 17.60 10.77
C ALA A 228 0.22 18.31 12.05
N SER A 229 0.39 19.63 12.12
CA SER A 229 -0.15 20.51 13.16
C SER A 229 -1.68 20.62 13.16
N GLY A 230 -2.34 20.19 12.08
CA GLY A 230 -3.76 20.42 11.80
C GLY A 230 -4.05 21.78 11.15
N ALA A 231 -3.03 22.62 10.90
CA ALA A 231 -3.21 23.91 10.26
C ALA A 231 -3.67 23.78 8.80
N VAL A 232 -4.69 24.55 8.44
CA VAL A 232 -5.11 24.79 7.06
C VAL A 232 -4.57 26.15 6.65
N ARG A 233 -3.56 26.16 5.77
CA ARG A 233 -2.91 27.39 5.29
C ARG A 233 -3.30 27.68 3.85
N ASP A 234 -3.20 28.96 3.46
CA ASP A 234 -3.18 29.29 2.04
C ASP A 234 -1.81 28.91 1.47
N ILE A 235 -1.76 27.77 0.80
CA ILE A 235 -0.52 27.23 0.23
C ILE A 235 -0.23 27.79 -1.17
N LYS A 236 -1.19 28.47 -1.81
CA LYS A 236 -1.06 28.93 -3.20
C LYS A 236 0.17 29.83 -3.43
N PRO A 237 0.52 30.80 -2.56
CA PRO A 237 1.72 31.60 -2.74
C PRO A 237 3.02 30.78 -2.76
N VAL A 238 3.09 29.69 -1.98
CA VAL A 238 4.23 28.76 -1.97
C VAL A 238 4.30 27.99 -3.29
N ILE A 239 3.15 27.54 -3.81
CA ILE A 239 3.03 26.85 -5.09
C ILE A 239 3.52 27.74 -6.24
N ASP A 240 2.99 28.96 -6.32
CA ASP A 240 3.35 29.93 -7.37
C ASP A 240 4.86 30.23 -7.33
N ARG A 241 5.41 30.44 -6.13
CA ARG A 241 6.85 30.68 -5.95
C ARG A 241 7.71 29.48 -6.34
N ALA A 242 7.29 28.25 -6.02
CA ALA A 242 7.99 27.04 -6.43
C ALA A 242 8.03 26.89 -7.96
N HIS A 243 6.94 27.23 -8.65
CA HIS A 243 6.86 27.22 -10.10
C HIS A 243 7.77 28.25 -10.76
N GLU A 244 7.87 29.46 -10.19
CA GLU A 244 8.85 30.48 -10.64
C GLU A 244 10.29 29.97 -10.57
N LEU A 245 10.61 29.17 -9.55
CA LEU A 245 11.91 28.52 -9.38
C LEU A 245 12.10 27.27 -10.26
N GLY A 246 11.08 26.89 -11.03
CA GLY A 246 11.11 25.74 -11.95
C GLY A 246 10.96 24.37 -11.27
N ALA A 247 10.52 24.34 -10.02
CA ALA A 247 10.24 23.12 -9.27
C ALA A 247 8.82 22.59 -9.55
N LEU A 248 8.62 21.27 -9.44
CA LEU A 248 7.29 20.67 -9.43
C LEU A 248 6.74 20.59 -8.01
N VAL A 249 5.45 20.89 -7.84
CA VAL A 249 4.80 20.94 -6.53
C VAL A 249 3.95 19.70 -6.31
N THR A 250 4.24 19.01 -5.20
CA THR A 250 3.44 17.91 -4.67
C THR A 250 2.69 18.36 -3.42
N VAL A 251 1.39 18.11 -3.36
CA VAL A 251 0.59 18.31 -2.16
C VAL A 251 0.19 16.96 -1.57
N ALA A 252 0.66 16.65 -0.36
CA ALA A 252 0.20 15.51 0.41
C ALA A 252 -1.11 15.89 1.12
N ALA A 253 -2.25 15.37 0.66
CA ALA A 253 -3.56 15.83 1.06
C ALA A 253 -4.46 14.74 1.67
N ASP A 254 -5.36 15.16 2.56
CA ASP A 254 -6.40 14.32 3.12
C ASP A 254 -7.68 14.42 2.28
N LEU A 255 -8.09 13.32 1.64
CA LEU A 255 -9.26 13.31 0.74
C LEU A 255 -10.58 13.70 1.44
N LEU A 256 -10.73 13.44 2.74
CA LEU A 256 -11.93 13.87 3.47
C LEU A 256 -11.90 15.38 3.68
N ALA A 257 -10.75 15.96 4.00
CA ALA A 257 -10.59 17.41 4.13
C ALA A 257 -10.90 18.13 2.79
N LEU A 258 -10.51 17.53 1.66
CA LEU A 258 -10.78 18.06 0.31
C LEU A 258 -12.27 18.06 -0.08
N THR A 259 -13.15 17.46 0.71
CA THR A 259 -14.60 17.65 0.53
C THR A 259 -15.07 19.06 0.90
N LEU A 260 -14.25 19.81 1.64
CA LEU A 260 -14.53 21.17 2.11
C LEU A 260 -13.48 22.19 1.68
N LEU A 261 -12.23 21.75 1.51
CA LEU A 261 -11.10 22.60 1.15
C LEU A 261 -10.91 22.69 -0.36
N THR A 262 -10.36 23.81 -0.83
CA THR A 262 -9.96 23.97 -2.24
C THR A 262 -8.99 22.87 -2.63
N SER A 263 -9.25 22.22 -3.76
CA SER A 263 -8.48 21.06 -4.19
C SER A 263 -7.03 21.44 -4.57
N PRO A 264 -6.05 20.54 -4.40
CA PRO A 264 -4.66 20.79 -4.83
C PRO A 264 -4.53 21.24 -6.29
N GLY A 265 -5.30 20.65 -7.20
CA GLY A 265 -5.30 21.02 -8.61
C GLY A 265 -5.79 22.45 -8.86
N GLU A 266 -6.84 22.90 -8.17
CA GLU A 266 -7.30 24.30 -8.22
C GLU A 266 -6.28 25.28 -7.63
N LEU A 267 -5.51 24.85 -6.62
CA LEU A 267 -4.42 25.62 -6.02
C LEU A 267 -3.15 25.65 -6.91
N GLY A 268 -3.11 24.84 -7.97
CA GLY A 268 -2.01 24.80 -8.94
C GLY A 268 -0.97 23.71 -8.68
N ALA A 269 -1.25 22.71 -7.84
CA ALA A 269 -0.33 21.59 -7.63
C ALA A 269 -0.12 20.78 -8.93
N ASP A 270 1.09 20.24 -9.12
CA ASP A 270 1.39 19.33 -10.23
C ASP A 270 1.02 17.88 -9.90
N ILE A 271 1.12 17.54 -8.61
CA ILE A 271 0.96 16.20 -8.05
C ILE A 271 0.18 16.31 -6.74
N ALA A 272 -0.75 15.39 -6.49
CA ALA A 272 -1.36 15.17 -5.19
C ALA A 272 -1.13 13.74 -4.73
N VAL A 273 -0.74 13.54 -3.47
CA VAL A 273 -0.52 12.22 -2.86
C VAL A 273 -1.21 12.14 -1.51
N GLY A 274 -1.37 10.94 -0.97
CA GLY A 274 -1.95 10.75 0.36
C GLY A 274 -2.36 9.31 0.59
N THR A 275 -3.26 9.10 1.55
CA THR A 275 -3.88 7.81 1.86
C THR A 275 -5.39 7.90 1.71
N THR A 276 -6.04 6.81 1.30
CA THR A 276 -7.51 6.71 1.29
C THR A 276 -8.06 6.04 2.55
N GLN A 277 -7.24 5.77 3.57
CA GLN A 277 -7.59 5.00 4.77
C GLN A 277 -8.93 5.41 5.38
N ARG A 278 -9.12 6.71 5.62
CA ARG A 278 -10.30 7.20 6.34
C ARG A 278 -11.61 7.14 5.54
N PHE A 279 -11.57 6.73 4.27
CA PHE A 279 -12.74 6.35 3.48
C PHE A 279 -13.14 4.89 3.76
N GLY A 280 -13.39 4.59 5.03
CA GLY A 280 -13.99 3.33 5.47
C GLY A 280 -13.04 2.14 5.61
N VAL A 281 -11.71 2.32 5.61
CA VAL A 281 -10.75 1.22 5.86
C VAL A 281 -10.25 1.27 7.31
N PRO A 282 -10.28 0.17 8.08
CA PRO A 282 -9.81 0.16 9.47
C PRO A 282 -8.34 0.60 9.60
N MET A 283 -7.96 1.23 10.72
CA MET A 283 -6.56 1.66 10.95
C MET A 283 -5.55 0.52 10.85
N GLY A 284 -5.95 -0.72 11.17
CA GLY A 284 -5.15 -1.93 10.92
C GLY A 284 -3.78 -1.96 11.60
N PHE A 285 -3.57 -1.13 12.65
CA PHE A 285 -2.25 -0.92 13.28
C PHE A 285 -1.14 -0.59 12.25
N GLY A 286 -1.50 0.17 11.21
CA GLY A 286 -0.60 0.65 10.16
C GLY A 286 -1.07 0.36 8.73
N GLY A 287 -1.90 -0.66 8.51
CA GLY A 287 -2.37 -1.02 7.17
C GLY A 287 -3.16 -2.33 7.10
N PRO A 288 -3.54 -2.77 5.88
CA PRO A 288 -3.20 -2.17 4.59
C PRO A 288 -4.13 -1.02 4.20
N HIS A 289 -3.57 0.05 3.65
CA HIS A 289 -4.32 1.19 3.10
C HIS A 289 -3.81 1.52 1.70
N ALA A 290 -4.70 1.91 0.80
CA ALA A 290 -4.27 2.36 -0.52
C ALA A 290 -3.70 3.78 -0.41
N GLY A 291 -2.39 3.93 -0.64
CA GLY A 291 -1.82 5.22 -0.99
C GLY A 291 -2.39 5.68 -2.33
N TYR A 292 -2.53 6.98 -2.55
CA TYR A 292 -2.94 7.52 -3.85
C TYR A 292 -1.88 8.46 -4.41
N MET A 293 -1.90 8.60 -5.74
CA MET A 293 -1.14 9.61 -6.46
C MET A 293 -1.96 10.05 -7.68
N ALA A 294 -2.26 11.34 -7.73
CA ALA A 294 -2.85 12.01 -8.88
C ALA A 294 -1.89 13.06 -9.43
N VAL A 295 -1.93 13.27 -10.74
CA VAL A 295 -0.99 14.15 -11.45
C VAL A 295 -1.70 14.99 -12.50
N HIS A 296 -1.09 16.12 -12.83
CA HIS A 296 -1.45 16.91 -14.00
C HIS A 296 -1.26 16.08 -15.30
N GLU A 297 -2.10 16.29 -16.31
CA GLU A 297 -2.16 15.49 -17.56
C GLU A 297 -0.80 15.27 -18.24
N LYS A 298 0.03 16.33 -18.27
CA LYS A 298 1.42 16.32 -18.77
C LYS A 298 2.30 15.21 -18.16
N PHE A 299 1.98 14.73 -16.96
CA PHE A 299 2.74 13.73 -16.24
C PHE A 299 2.06 12.35 -16.22
N ALA A 300 0.91 12.17 -16.85
CA ALA A 300 0.13 10.92 -16.83
C ALA A 300 0.96 9.69 -17.26
N ARG A 301 1.84 9.85 -18.27
CA ARG A 301 2.73 8.77 -18.75
C ARG A 301 3.87 8.41 -17.78
N SER A 302 4.03 9.18 -16.72
CA SER A 302 5.07 9.03 -15.70
C SER A 302 4.52 8.62 -14.34
N LEU A 303 3.21 8.38 -14.22
CA LEU A 303 2.61 7.82 -13.01
C LEU A 303 3.25 6.46 -12.68
N PRO A 304 3.67 6.23 -11.42
CA PRO A 304 4.07 4.91 -10.96
C PRO A 304 2.86 3.98 -10.83
N GLY A 305 3.13 2.68 -10.82
CA GLY A 305 2.11 1.67 -10.57
C GLY A 305 1.20 1.39 -11.77
N ARG A 306 -0.02 0.92 -11.48
CA ARG A 306 -1.02 0.56 -12.49
C ARG A 306 -2.00 1.70 -12.71
N LEU A 307 -2.52 1.80 -13.92
CA LEU A 307 -3.56 2.74 -14.32
C LEU A 307 -4.61 1.97 -15.13
N VAL A 308 -5.86 2.02 -14.70
CA VAL A 308 -7.01 1.48 -15.46
C VAL A 308 -7.45 2.52 -16.47
N GLY A 309 -7.64 2.10 -17.72
CA GLY A 309 -8.16 2.91 -18.81
C GLY A 309 -9.37 2.26 -19.45
N VAL A 310 -10.25 3.09 -20.02
CA VAL A 310 -11.39 2.62 -20.82
C VAL A 310 -10.90 2.25 -22.21
N SER A 311 -11.39 1.12 -22.72
CA SER A 311 -11.15 0.63 -24.08
C SER A 311 -12.43 0.00 -24.63
N VAL A 312 -12.41 -0.45 -25.88
CA VAL A 312 -13.52 -1.15 -26.55
C VAL A 312 -13.11 -2.60 -26.80
N ASP A 313 -14.06 -3.53 -26.68
CA ASP A 313 -13.92 -4.92 -27.11
C ASP A 313 -14.11 -5.07 -28.64
N ALA A 314 -14.12 -6.30 -29.15
CA ALA A 314 -14.13 -6.62 -30.57
C ALA A 314 -15.54 -6.62 -31.20
#